data_AF-T0INM7-F1
#
_entry.id   AF-T0INM7-F1
#
_cell.length_a   1.000
_cell.length_b   1.000
_cell.length_c   1.000
_cell.angle_alpha   90.00
_cell.angle_beta   90.00
_cell.angle_gamma   90.00
#
_symmetry.space_group_name_H-M   'P 1'
#
loop_
_entity.id
_entity.type
_entity.pdbx_description
1 polymer ?
#
loop_
_entity_poly.entity_id
_entity_poly.type
_entity_poly.pdbx_seq_one_letter_code
_entity_poly.pdbx_strand_id
1 'polypeptide(L)'
;MSVKWYRRKWAWGVAALAGVFAVTEAGLVLSGERVLIGSTIVHPRQTLVLPGYGNVGSKAQSSLVCRYFTGRGIATDVIRYSATNRAGRDECPFYAVRRNGEAGGSAADWVSGIGSLLAVIAALFGYFLVEKKHRKDDREKLQGQIYQIGFKLSTMASEVRTTLRDLNQKSLPIDELLAEDDPFVICGTQAGVIGYDRTMVRELSDAEQNLLMLLREEDFLMNFGECVARNESVRSSFVEYGRRRDDVLARLPSPDQASGQVGSIGLTEAQRLAIFPYVVPTAMAMRQARYLAKLNVDMVVQLCEDFMPMMKRHYPKMHVHKIELLELPPGSPAGL
;
A
#
# COMPACT_ATOMS: atom_id res chain seq x y z
N MET A 1 -26.84 3.94 9.56
CA MET A 1 -27.74 3.36 8.53
C MET A 1 -27.67 1.85 8.61
N SER A 2 -28.80 1.19 8.88
CA SER A 2 -28.87 -0.25 9.21
C SER A 2 -28.67 -1.15 7.99
N VAL A 3 -27.78 -2.15 8.12
CA VAL A 3 -27.48 -3.21 7.14
C VAL A 3 -28.74 -3.92 6.62
N LYS A 4 -29.83 -3.92 7.40
CA LYS A 4 -31.13 -4.50 6.98
C LYS A 4 -31.76 -3.76 5.80
N TRP A 5 -31.54 -2.46 5.65
CA TRP A 5 -32.12 -1.68 4.56
C TRP A 5 -31.45 -2.00 3.21
N TYR A 6 -30.13 -2.23 3.23
CA TYR A 6 -29.36 -2.57 2.04
C TYR A 6 -29.74 -3.96 1.50
N ARG A 7 -29.91 -4.95 2.39
CA ARG A 7 -30.35 -6.31 2.02
C ARG A 7 -31.73 -6.32 1.36
N ARG A 8 -32.66 -5.49 1.84
CA ARG A 8 -34.03 -5.45 1.31
C ARG A 8 -34.06 -4.87 -0.11
N LYS A 9 -33.34 -3.77 -0.38
CA LYS A 9 -33.23 -3.22 -1.75
C LYS A 9 -32.52 -4.16 -2.71
N TRP A 10 -31.54 -4.92 -2.24
CA TRP A 10 -30.86 -5.94 -3.02
C TRP A 10 -31.79 -7.08 -3.45
N ALA A 11 -32.64 -7.57 -2.54
CA ALA A 11 -33.60 -8.63 -2.86
C ALA A 11 -34.61 -8.23 -3.94
N TRP A 12 -35.10 -6.98 -3.91
CA TRP A 12 -36.01 -6.46 -4.94
C TRP A 12 -35.32 -6.27 -6.30
N GLY A 13 -34.06 -5.82 -6.32
CA GLY A 13 -33.29 -5.68 -7.56
C GLY A 13 -33.06 -7.03 -8.25
N VAL A 14 -32.73 -8.07 -7.47
CA VAL A 14 -32.54 -9.43 -8.01
C VAL A 14 -33.86 -10.02 -8.53
N ALA A 15 -34.97 -9.82 -7.82
CA ALA A 15 -36.28 -10.30 -8.25
C ALA A 15 -36.77 -9.63 -9.54
N ALA A 16 -36.54 -8.32 -9.69
CA ALA A 16 -36.94 -7.58 -10.89
C ALA A 16 -36.15 -8.01 -12.14
N LEU A 17 -34.84 -8.24 -12.00
CA LEU A 17 -33.98 -8.73 -13.10
C LEU A 17 -34.36 -10.16 -13.51
N ALA A 18 -34.65 -11.04 -12.54
CA ALA A 18 -35.13 -12.39 -12.83
C ALA A 18 -36.47 -12.38 -13.59
N GLY A 19 -37.37 -11.44 -13.28
CA GLY A 19 -38.66 -11.29 -13.96
C GLY A 19 -38.55 -10.88 -15.43
N VAL A 20 -37.70 -9.89 -15.75
CA VAL A 20 -37.50 -9.44 -17.15
C VAL A 20 -36.84 -10.55 -17.99
N PHE A 21 -35.96 -11.35 -17.37
CA PHE A 21 -35.30 -12.46 -18.06
C PHE A 21 -36.25 -13.63 -18.35
N ALA A 22 -37.12 -13.98 -17.41
CA ALA A 22 -38.13 -15.01 -17.63
C ALA A 22 -39.09 -14.67 -18.79
N VAL A 23 -39.41 -13.39 -18.97
CA VAL A 23 -40.29 -12.91 -20.06
C VAL A 23 -39.59 -12.95 -21.42
N THR A 24 -38.29 -12.62 -21.49
CA THR A 24 -37.53 -12.62 -22.76
C THR A 24 -37.22 -14.03 -23.25
N GLU A 25 -36.84 -14.95 -22.33
CA GLU A 25 -36.68 -16.38 -22.63
C GLU A 25 -38.02 -17.02 -23.08
N ALA A 26 -39.13 -16.71 -22.40
CA ALA A 26 -40.44 -17.20 -22.80
C ALA A 26 -40.85 -16.70 -24.20
N GLY A 27 -40.49 -15.46 -24.55
CA GLY A 27 -40.74 -14.90 -25.89
C GLY A 27 -39.99 -15.64 -27.01
N LEU A 28 -38.71 -15.95 -26.80
CA LEU A 28 -37.89 -16.72 -27.75
C LEU A 28 -38.35 -18.18 -27.89
N VAL A 29 -38.77 -18.80 -26.80
CA VAL A 29 -39.29 -20.18 -26.81
C VAL A 29 -40.65 -20.25 -27.51
N LEU A 30 -41.51 -19.22 -27.36
CA LEU A 30 -42.80 -19.15 -28.02
C LEU A 30 -42.70 -18.79 -29.51
N SER A 31 -41.71 -17.98 -29.93
CA SER A 31 -41.56 -17.60 -31.34
C SER A 31 -41.01 -18.73 -32.21
N GLY A 32 -40.29 -19.70 -31.62
CA GLY A 32 -39.72 -20.83 -32.35
C GLY A 32 -38.62 -20.42 -33.34
N GLU A 33 -38.10 -19.20 -33.21
CA GLU A 33 -37.06 -18.64 -34.05
C GLU A 33 -35.69 -19.20 -33.67
N ARG A 34 -34.88 -19.51 -34.68
CA ARG A 34 -33.51 -20.04 -34.48
C ARG A 34 -32.51 -18.96 -34.83
N VAL A 35 -31.56 -18.66 -33.95
CA VAL A 35 -30.57 -17.59 -34.14
C VAL A 35 -29.26 -18.18 -34.69
N LEU A 36 -28.71 -17.59 -35.74
CA LEU A 36 -27.43 -18.03 -36.32
C LEU A 36 -26.27 -17.82 -35.31
N ILE A 37 -25.57 -18.90 -34.95
CA ILE A 37 -24.36 -18.84 -34.11
C ILE A 37 -23.11 -18.71 -35.00
N GLY A 38 -23.11 -19.41 -36.14
CA GLY A 38 -21.95 -19.40 -37.02
C GLY A 38 -22.19 -20.12 -38.33
N SER A 39 -21.36 -19.79 -39.31
CA SER A 39 -21.36 -20.38 -40.64
C SER A 39 -19.95 -20.84 -41.01
N THR A 40 -19.84 -21.91 -41.79
CA THR A 40 -18.55 -22.42 -42.27
C THR A 40 -18.69 -22.92 -43.70
N ILE A 41 -17.82 -22.45 -44.59
CA ILE A 41 -17.78 -22.91 -45.98
C ILE A 41 -16.88 -24.14 -46.05
N VAL A 42 -17.43 -25.24 -46.59
CA VAL A 42 -16.72 -26.49 -46.82
C VAL A 42 -16.45 -26.64 -48.31
N HIS A 43 -15.18 -26.72 -48.66
CA HIS A 43 -14.75 -26.88 -50.04
C HIS A 43 -14.79 -28.36 -50.45
N PRO A 44 -14.94 -28.67 -51.76
CA PRO A 44 -14.84 -30.04 -52.25
C PRO A 44 -13.53 -30.70 -51.78
N ARG A 45 -13.60 -31.99 -51.43
CA ARG A 45 -12.50 -32.81 -50.90
C ARG A 45 -12.07 -32.51 -49.46
N GLN A 46 -12.69 -31.55 -48.76
CA GLN A 46 -12.49 -31.40 -47.31
C GLN A 46 -13.36 -32.40 -46.54
N THR A 47 -12.76 -33.15 -45.62
CA THR A 47 -13.52 -34.13 -44.80
C THR A 47 -14.22 -33.41 -43.64
N LEU A 48 -15.53 -33.22 -43.76
CA LEU A 48 -16.39 -32.79 -42.65
C LEU A 48 -17.60 -33.70 -42.57
N VAL A 49 -17.63 -34.56 -41.57
CA VAL A 49 -18.74 -35.48 -41.31
C VAL A 49 -19.69 -34.83 -40.33
N LEU A 50 -20.94 -34.63 -40.74
CA LEU A 50 -21.99 -34.09 -39.89
C LEU A 50 -23.07 -35.14 -39.61
N PRO A 51 -23.61 -35.21 -38.37
CA PRO A 51 -24.74 -36.07 -38.05
C PRO A 51 -25.92 -35.77 -38.99
N GLY A 52 -26.50 -36.80 -39.61
CA GLY A 52 -27.64 -36.67 -40.55
C GLY A 52 -27.28 -36.24 -41.99
N TYR A 53 -26.11 -35.65 -42.23
CA TYR A 53 -25.70 -35.18 -43.58
C TYR A 53 -24.51 -35.95 -44.18
N GLY A 54 -23.83 -36.79 -43.40
CA GLY A 54 -22.65 -37.54 -43.85
C GLY A 54 -21.45 -36.64 -44.13
N ASN A 55 -20.52 -37.10 -44.98
CA ASN A 55 -19.35 -36.31 -45.37
C ASN A 55 -19.74 -35.22 -46.38
N VAL A 56 -19.87 -33.98 -45.91
CA VAL A 56 -20.36 -32.85 -46.70
C VAL A 56 -19.41 -32.49 -47.85
N GLY A 57 -18.09 -32.61 -47.65
CA GLY A 57 -17.11 -32.27 -48.69
C GLY A 57 -16.85 -33.38 -49.71
N SER A 58 -17.58 -34.50 -49.65
CA SER A 58 -17.60 -35.50 -50.74
C SER A 58 -18.33 -34.99 -52.00
N LYS A 59 -19.09 -33.90 -51.90
CA LYS A 59 -19.82 -33.30 -53.01
C LYS A 59 -18.87 -32.53 -53.94
N ALA A 60 -19.20 -32.51 -55.24
CA ALA A 60 -18.42 -31.81 -56.26
C ALA A 60 -18.46 -30.26 -56.12
N GLN A 61 -19.40 -29.74 -55.33
CA GLN A 61 -19.60 -28.31 -55.12
C GLN A 61 -19.43 -27.94 -53.63
N SER A 62 -18.97 -26.72 -53.38
CA SER A 62 -18.87 -26.15 -52.03
C SER A 62 -20.23 -26.11 -51.34
N SER A 63 -20.23 -26.36 -50.03
CA SER A 63 -21.43 -26.31 -49.19
C SER A 63 -21.21 -25.33 -48.04
N LEU A 64 -22.25 -24.58 -47.68
CA LEU A 64 -22.25 -23.71 -46.51
C LEU A 64 -22.98 -24.43 -45.38
N VAL A 65 -22.27 -24.63 -44.27
CA VAL A 65 -22.79 -25.24 -43.06
C VAL A 65 -23.24 -24.12 -42.12
N CYS A 66 -24.53 -24.06 -41.85
CA CYS A 66 -25.15 -23.06 -40.98
C CYS A 66 -25.49 -23.68 -39.63
N ARG A 67 -24.99 -23.09 -38.54
CA ARG A 67 -25.23 -23.54 -37.17
C ARG A 67 -26.15 -22.57 -36.46
N TYR A 68 -27.32 -23.06 -36.07
CA TYR A 68 -28.37 -22.29 -35.44
C TYR A 68 -28.58 -22.69 -33.99
N PHE A 69 -28.64 -21.70 -33.09
CA PHE A 69 -29.13 -21.90 -31.74
C PHE A 69 -30.65 -21.98 -31.77
N THR A 70 -31.18 -23.07 -31.24
CA THR A 70 -32.62 -23.32 -31.17
C THR A 70 -33.19 -23.11 -29.76
N GLY A 71 -32.40 -22.59 -28.83
CA GLY A 71 -32.70 -22.63 -27.39
C GLY A 71 -32.45 -23.99 -26.74
N ARG A 72 -32.48 -25.10 -27.51
CA ARG A 72 -32.31 -26.49 -27.00
C ARG A 72 -31.00 -27.16 -27.43
N GLY A 73 -30.31 -26.58 -28.40
CA GLY A 73 -29.10 -27.15 -28.99
C GLY A 73 -28.75 -26.49 -30.31
N ILE A 74 -27.67 -26.97 -30.93
CA ILE A 74 -27.18 -26.46 -32.21
C ILE A 74 -27.79 -27.30 -33.33
N ALA A 75 -28.76 -26.73 -34.04
CA ALA A 75 -29.27 -27.31 -35.27
C ALA A 75 -28.30 -26.94 -36.41
N THR A 76 -27.93 -27.93 -37.21
CA THR A 76 -27.06 -27.70 -38.37
C THR A 76 -27.86 -27.89 -39.65
N ASP A 77 -27.80 -26.89 -40.52
CA ASP A 77 -28.36 -26.95 -41.87
C ASP A 77 -27.24 -26.81 -42.89
N VAL A 78 -27.38 -27.48 -44.03
CA VAL A 78 -26.35 -27.51 -45.08
C VAL A 78 -26.96 -27.06 -46.39
N ILE A 79 -26.59 -25.84 -46.80
CA ILE A 79 -27.03 -25.25 -48.07
C ILE A 79 -25.90 -25.29 -49.10
N ARG A 80 -26.25 -25.27 -50.39
CA ARG A 80 -25.25 -25.22 -51.47
C ARG A 80 -24.66 -23.81 -51.53
N TYR A 81 -23.33 -23.70 -51.56
CA TYR A 81 -22.62 -22.44 -51.69
C TYR A 81 -22.17 -22.22 -53.13
N SER A 82 -22.44 -21.05 -53.70
CA SER A 82 -22.01 -20.68 -55.05
C SER A 82 -21.53 -19.23 -55.07
N ALA A 83 -20.24 -18.99 -55.20
CA ALA A 83 -19.65 -17.64 -55.16
C ALA A 83 -20.23 -16.62 -56.17
N THR A 84 -20.95 -17.07 -57.21
CA THR A 84 -21.54 -16.21 -58.26
C THR A 84 -23.06 -16.06 -58.16
N ASN A 85 -23.72 -16.46 -57.07
CA ASN A 85 -25.18 -16.53 -57.01
C ASN A 85 -25.81 -15.17 -56.65
N ARG A 86 -26.24 -14.40 -57.66
CA ARG A 86 -26.94 -13.11 -57.49
C ARG A 86 -28.29 -13.17 -56.76
N ALA A 87 -28.79 -14.36 -56.41
CA ALA A 87 -30.08 -14.56 -55.75
C ALA A 87 -30.02 -14.53 -54.20
N GLY A 88 -28.87 -14.20 -53.60
CA GLY A 88 -28.76 -14.01 -52.14
C GLY A 88 -28.84 -15.30 -51.31
N ARG A 89 -28.48 -16.46 -51.88
CA ARG A 89 -28.47 -17.76 -51.18
C ARG A 89 -27.09 -18.18 -50.66
N ASP A 90 -26.13 -17.27 -50.68
CA ASP A 90 -24.74 -17.57 -50.31
C ASP A 90 -24.44 -17.25 -48.83
N GLU A 91 -25.43 -16.76 -48.10
CA GLU A 91 -25.36 -16.47 -46.67
C GLU A 91 -26.41 -17.27 -45.91
N CYS A 92 -26.04 -17.74 -44.72
CA CYS A 92 -27.00 -18.34 -43.80
C CYS A 92 -27.98 -17.25 -43.35
N PRO A 93 -29.31 -17.41 -43.50
CA PRO A 93 -30.25 -16.44 -42.96
C PRO A 93 -30.04 -16.33 -41.45
N PHE A 94 -30.14 -15.11 -40.89
CA PHE A 94 -29.92 -14.89 -39.47
C PHE A 94 -30.96 -15.60 -38.60
N TYR A 95 -32.19 -15.75 -39.12
CA TYR A 95 -33.28 -16.51 -38.50
C TYR A 95 -33.74 -17.65 -39.40
N ALA A 96 -33.90 -18.85 -38.84
CA ALA A 96 -34.47 -20.00 -39.55
C ALA A 96 -35.78 -20.47 -38.91
N VAL A 97 -36.87 -20.47 -39.68
CA VAL A 97 -38.19 -20.96 -39.23
C VAL A 97 -38.21 -22.49 -39.30
N ARG A 98 -38.64 -23.14 -38.21
CA ARG A 98 -38.76 -24.60 -38.10
C ARG A 98 -39.73 -25.13 -39.18
N ARG A 99 -39.26 -26.00 -40.08
CA ARG A 99 -40.16 -26.81 -40.91
C ARG A 99 -40.81 -27.86 -40.02
N ASN A 100 -42.14 -27.84 -39.92
CA ASN A 100 -42.94 -28.74 -39.10
C ASN A 100 -42.70 -30.20 -39.53
N GLY A 101 -41.96 -30.98 -38.74
CA GLY A 101 -41.70 -32.39 -39.09
C GLY A 101 -40.94 -33.23 -38.06
N GLU A 102 -40.09 -32.65 -37.21
CA GLU A 102 -39.35 -33.43 -36.21
C GLU A 102 -39.84 -33.13 -34.79
N ALA A 103 -40.56 -34.09 -34.21
CA ALA A 103 -41.06 -34.08 -32.84
C ALA A 103 -40.08 -34.79 -31.89
N GLY A 104 -39.99 -34.26 -30.65
CA GLY A 104 -39.47 -35.02 -29.49
C GLY A 104 -38.05 -34.68 -29.05
N GLY A 105 -37.89 -33.64 -28.23
CA GLY A 105 -36.70 -33.44 -27.40
C GLY A 105 -37.11 -33.38 -25.93
N SER A 106 -36.69 -34.40 -25.17
CA SER A 106 -37.05 -34.66 -23.76
C SER A 106 -36.62 -33.53 -22.83
N ALA A 107 -37.37 -33.31 -21.74
CA ALA A 107 -37.13 -32.27 -20.73
C ALA A 107 -35.72 -32.32 -20.07
N ALA A 108 -34.98 -33.43 -20.22
CA ALA A 108 -33.65 -33.61 -19.67
C ALA A 108 -32.56 -32.75 -20.35
N ASP A 109 -32.70 -32.41 -21.64
CA ASP A 109 -31.71 -31.58 -22.36
C ASP A 109 -31.78 -30.08 -21.99
N TRP A 110 -32.85 -29.66 -21.30
CA TRP A 110 -33.07 -28.27 -20.89
C TRP A 110 -32.24 -27.85 -19.67
N VAL A 111 -31.82 -28.82 -18.86
CA VAL A 111 -31.09 -28.55 -17.60
C VAL A 111 -29.60 -28.29 -17.86
N SER A 112 -29.01 -28.84 -18.93
CA SER A 112 -27.57 -28.70 -19.20
C SER A 112 -27.20 -27.35 -19.85
N GLY A 113 -28.07 -26.81 -20.72
CA GLY A 113 -27.86 -25.52 -21.38
C GLY A 113 -27.99 -24.33 -20.42
N ILE A 114 -29.06 -24.29 -19.63
CA ILE A 114 -29.32 -23.24 -18.62
C ILE A 114 -28.25 -23.28 -17.52
N GLY A 115 -27.78 -24.47 -17.14
CA GLY A 115 -26.69 -24.64 -16.18
C GLY A 115 -25.37 -24.00 -16.63
N SER A 116 -25.04 -24.08 -17.93
CA SER A 116 -23.78 -23.53 -18.46
C SER A 116 -23.75 -22.00 -18.52
N LEU A 117 -24.87 -21.35 -18.87
CA LEU A 117 -24.97 -19.88 -18.92
C LEU A 117 -25.02 -19.28 -17.50
N LEU A 118 -25.78 -19.90 -16.59
CA LEU A 118 -25.82 -19.50 -15.18
C LEU A 118 -24.44 -19.66 -14.53
N ALA A 119 -23.66 -20.68 -14.89
CA ALA A 119 -22.30 -20.86 -14.41
C ALA A 119 -21.36 -19.73 -14.87
N VAL A 120 -21.46 -19.27 -16.13
CA VAL A 120 -20.64 -18.15 -16.64
C VAL A 120 -21.03 -16.83 -15.96
N ILE A 121 -22.32 -16.57 -15.77
CA ILE A 121 -22.79 -15.36 -15.09
C ILE A 121 -22.40 -15.39 -13.60
N ALA A 122 -22.53 -16.54 -12.94
CA ALA A 122 -22.06 -16.73 -11.57
C ALA A 122 -20.54 -16.55 -11.45
N ALA A 123 -19.76 -17.01 -12.44
CA ALA A 123 -18.32 -16.81 -12.49
C ALA A 123 -17.93 -15.34 -12.69
N LEU A 124 -18.59 -14.61 -13.59
CA LEU A 124 -18.36 -13.17 -13.80
C LEU A 124 -18.77 -12.34 -12.58
N PHE A 125 -19.90 -12.68 -11.94
CA PHE A 125 -20.34 -12.01 -10.72
C PHE A 125 -19.42 -12.35 -9.54
N GLY A 126 -18.97 -13.60 -9.44
CA GLY A 126 -17.96 -14.04 -8.50
C GLY A 126 -16.65 -13.27 -8.68
N TYR A 127 -16.18 -13.09 -9.92
CA TYR A 127 -15.01 -12.28 -10.24
C TYR A 127 -15.16 -10.84 -9.77
N PHE A 128 -16.29 -10.20 -10.03
CA PHE A 128 -16.53 -8.82 -9.58
C PHE A 128 -16.56 -8.69 -8.05
N LEU A 129 -17.13 -9.66 -7.34
CA LEU A 129 -17.12 -9.68 -5.88
C LEU A 129 -15.72 -9.90 -5.31
N VAL A 130 -14.96 -10.82 -5.91
CA VAL A 130 -13.56 -11.11 -5.54
C VAL A 130 -12.68 -9.88 -5.81
N GLU A 131 -12.83 -9.22 -6.96
CA GLU A 131 -12.11 -8.00 -7.30
C GLU A 131 -12.45 -6.85 -6.34
N LYS A 132 -13.74 -6.70 -5.99
CA LYS A 132 -14.17 -5.70 -5.00
C LYS A 132 -13.59 -5.99 -3.61
N LYS A 133 -13.46 -7.27 -3.23
CA LYS A 133 -12.81 -7.68 -1.99
C LYS A 133 -11.30 -7.39 -2.04
N HIS A 134 -10.61 -7.76 -3.13
CA HIS A 134 -9.20 -7.43 -3.31
C HIS A 134 -8.94 -5.93 -3.22
N ARG A 135 -9.75 -5.09 -3.89
CA ARG A 135 -9.64 -3.63 -3.78
C ARG A 135 -9.86 -3.11 -2.35
N LYS A 136 -10.65 -3.81 -1.52
CA LYS A 136 -10.84 -3.45 -0.11
C LYS A 136 -9.62 -3.87 0.71
N ASP A 137 -9.16 -5.10 0.53
CA ASP A 137 -8.00 -5.66 1.22
C ASP A 137 -6.73 -4.86 0.89
N ASP A 138 -6.55 -4.44 -0.37
CA ASP A 138 -5.43 -3.60 -0.80
C ASP A 138 -5.49 -2.20 -0.17
N ARG A 139 -6.68 -1.60 -0.05
CA ARG A 139 -6.85 -0.32 0.65
C ARG A 139 -6.53 -0.42 2.14
N GLU A 140 -6.92 -1.51 2.78
CA GLU A 140 -6.62 -1.77 4.19
C GLU A 140 -5.11 -1.97 4.41
N LYS A 141 -4.44 -2.68 3.51
CA LYS A 141 -2.97 -2.83 3.54
C LYS A 141 -2.26 -1.49 3.39
N LEU A 142 -2.67 -0.67 2.42
CA LEU A 142 -2.11 0.67 2.20
C LEU A 142 -2.33 1.58 3.41
N GLN A 143 -3.54 1.55 4.01
CA GLN A 143 -3.82 2.26 5.26
C GLN A 143 -2.90 1.80 6.39
N GLY A 144 -2.72 0.49 6.55
CA GLY A 144 -1.80 -0.07 7.54
C GLY A 144 -0.36 0.44 7.39
N GLN A 145 0.15 0.47 6.16
CA GLN A 145 1.49 1.01 5.85
C GLN A 145 1.60 2.49 6.20
N ILE A 146 0.59 3.29 5.88
CA ILE A 146 0.57 4.73 6.19
C ILE A 146 0.61 4.96 7.70
N TYR A 147 -0.18 4.21 8.47
CA TYR A 147 -0.13 4.30 9.93
C TYR A 147 1.23 3.86 10.48
N GLN A 148 1.88 2.86 9.88
CA GLN A 148 3.22 2.44 10.27
C GLN A 148 4.27 3.53 10.02
N ILE A 149 4.22 4.20 8.86
CA ILE A 149 5.11 5.35 8.56
C ILE A 149 4.87 6.47 9.58
N GLY A 150 3.61 6.85 9.82
CA GLY A 150 3.27 7.88 10.80
C GLY A 150 3.71 7.52 12.23
N PHE A 151 3.54 6.26 12.63
CA PHE A 151 4.02 5.77 13.93
C PHE A 151 5.55 5.88 14.03
N LYS A 152 6.30 5.38 13.04
CA LYS A 152 7.77 5.48 13.02
C LYS A 152 8.24 6.93 13.08
N LEU A 153 7.59 7.82 12.34
CA LEU A 153 7.89 9.25 12.36
C LEU A 153 7.65 9.86 13.76
N SER A 154 6.55 9.50 14.43
CA SER A 154 6.27 9.96 15.79
C SER A 154 7.27 9.41 16.82
N THR A 155 7.69 8.15 16.68
CA THR A 155 8.72 7.53 17.53
C THR A 155 10.06 8.23 17.31
N MET A 156 10.44 8.47 16.06
CA MET A 156 11.66 9.21 15.71
C MET A 156 11.63 10.62 16.30
N ALA A 157 10.53 11.35 16.19
CA ALA A 157 10.38 12.68 16.78
C ALA A 157 10.54 12.66 18.32
N SER A 158 9.98 11.65 18.98
CA SER A 158 10.14 11.46 20.42
C SER A 158 11.59 11.13 20.80
N GLU A 159 12.25 10.26 20.04
CA GLU A 159 13.64 9.87 20.28
C GLU A 159 14.59 11.06 20.12
N VAL A 160 14.55 11.77 18.98
CA VAL A 160 15.47 12.87 18.72
C VAL A 160 15.30 13.99 19.75
N ARG A 161 14.07 14.25 20.22
CA ARG A 161 13.81 15.19 21.33
C ARG A 161 14.37 14.71 22.66
N THR A 162 14.24 13.43 22.96
CA THR A 162 14.81 12.84 24.18
C THR A 162 16.33 12.97 24.14
N THR A 163 16.96 12.70 22.99
CA THR A 163 18.39 12.91 22.78
C THR A 163 18.79 14.36 22.93
N LEU A 164 18.02 15.30 22.37
CA LEU A 164 18.28 16.72 22.56
C LEU A 164 18.23 17.12 24.03
N ARG A 165 17.26 16.58 24.80
CA ARG A 165 17.11 16.82 26.23
C ARG A 165 18.27 16.24 27.03
N ASP A 166 18.70 15.02 26.72
CA ASP A 166 19.86 14.40 27.38
C ASP A 166 21.15 15.19 27.13
N LEU A 167 21.29 15.75 25.93
CA LEU A 167 22.38 16.66 25.55
C LEU A 167 22.27 18.04 26.23
N ASN A 168 21.14 18.36 26.85
CA ASN A 168 20.76 19.67 27.38
C ASN A 168 20.20 19.60 28.81
N GLN A 169 21.03 19.16 29.74
CA GLN A 169 20.61 18.96 31.13
C GLN A 169 20.34 20.25 31.92
N LYS A 170 20.80 21.41 31.44
CA LYS A 170 20.56 22.70 32.10
C LYS A 170 19.20 23.33 31.77
N SER A 171 18.37 22.68 30.95
CA SER A 171 17.14 23.28 30.38
C SER A 171 17.36 24.61 29.65
N LEU A 172 18.61 24.94 29.30
CA LEU A 172 18.95 26.16 28.59
C LEU A 172 18.62 25.98 27.11
N PRO A 173 18.23 27.03 26.37
CA PRO A 173 18.13 26.94 24.92
C PRO A 173 19.42 26.39 24.31
N ILE A 174 19.31 25.53 23.29
CA ILE A 174 20.50 24.93 22.68
C ILE A 174 21.43 25.98 22.05
N ASP A 175 20.87 27.09 21.59
CA ASP A 175 21.62 28.21 21.03
C ASP A 175 22.52 28.88 22.07
N GLU A 176 22.06 28.99 23.31
CA GLU A 176 22.88 29.49 24.42
C GLU A 176 24.00 28.50 24.77
N LEU A 177 23.70 27.19 24.73
CA LEU A 177 24.70 26.15 24.97
C LEU A 177 25.75 26.02 23.85
N LEU A 178 25.40 26.41 22.63
CA LEU A 178 26.33 26.47 21.50
C LEU A 178 27.18 27.75 21.53
N ALA A 179 26.67 28.82 22.14
CA ALA A 179 27.38 30.08 22.35
C ALA A 179 28.33 30.07 23.56
N GLU A 180 28.22 29.07 24.46
CA GLU A 180 29.14 28.90 25.57
C GLU A 180 30.56 28.66 25.06
N ASP A 181 31.52 29.53 25.43
CA ASP A 181 32.89 29.48 24.95
C ASP A 181 33.83 28.67 25.86
N ASP A 182 33.49 28.51 27.14
CA ASP A 182 34.35 27.80 28.10
C ASP A 182 34.25 26.27 27.94
N PRO A 183 35.33 25.58 27.54
CA PRO A 183 35.32 24.13 27.35
C PRO A 183 35.08 23.35 28.66
N PHE A 184 35.43 23.92 29.83
CA PHE A 184 35.20 23.28 31.12
C PHE A 184 33.73 23.31 31.52
N VAL A 185 33.01 24.39 31.22
CA VAL A 185 31.56 24.50 31.47
C VAL A 185 30.79 23.49 30.62
N ILE A 186 31.25 23.27 29.37
CA ILE A 186 30.64 22.31 28.44
C ILE A 186 30.82 20.87 28.93
N CYS A 187 32.01 20.50 29.41
CA CYS A 187 32.31 19.14 29.87
C CYS A 187 31.80 18.84 31.28
N GLY A 188 31.79 19.81 32.20
CA GLY A 188 31.59 19.60 33.64
C GLY A 188 30.15 19.68 34.13
N THR A 189 29.19 20.01 33.28
CA THR A 189 27.79 20.27 33.70
C THR A 189 26.83 19.15 33.37
N GLN A 190 27.32 17.99 32.92
CA GLN A 190 26.49 16.91 32.39
C GLN A 190 26.65 15.61 33.18
N ALA A 191 25.55 15.16 33.78
CA ALA A 191 25.35 13.86 34.39
C ALA A 191 25.78 12.71 33.46
N GLY A 192 26.16 11.60 34.09
CA GLY A 192 26.52 10.35 33.45
C GLY A 192 25.49 9.91 32.40
N VAL A 193 25.97 9.21 31.38
CA VAL A 193 25.12 8.67 30.31
C VAL A 193 24.17 7.65 30.93
N ILE A 194 22.90 8.01 31.12
CA ILE A 194 21.86 7.04 31.48
C ILE A 194 21.61 6.20 30.22
N GLY A 195 21.65 4.88 30.40
CA GLY A 195 21.69 3.90 29.33
C GLY A 195 20.78 4.24 28.16
N TYR A 196 21.40 4.50 27.01
CA TYR A 196 20.74 4.51 25.70
C TYR A 196 20.38 3.06 25.36
N ASP A 197 19.39 2.50 26.06
CA ASP A 197 18.95 1.15 25.77
C ASP A 197 18.26 1.12 24.42
N ARG A 198 18.55 0.06 23.69
CA ARG A 198 18.19 -0.16 22.29
C ARG A 198 16.67 -0.10 22.16
N THR A 199 16.17 0.60 21.13
CA THR A 199 15.37 0.06 20.01
C THR A 199 14.38 1.10 19.44
N MET A 200 14.31 1.15 18.10
CA MET A 200 13.08 1.29 17.28
C MET A 200 12.94 2.42 16.23
N VAL A 201 13.93 3.26 15.93
CA VAL A 201 13.95 3.90 14.60
C VAL A 201 14.32 2.83 13.57
N ARG A 202 13.31 2.07 13.16
CA ARG A 202 13.38 1.12 12.06
C ARG A 202 13.32 1.94 10.79
N GLU A 203 14.29 1.74 9.92
CA GLU A 203 14.18 2.11 8.51
C GLU A 203 12.79 1.74 7.99
N LEU A 204 12.34 2.49 6.98
CA LEU A 204 11.10 2.16 6.30
C LEU A 204 11.21 0.74 5.74
N SER A 205 10.18 -0.07 5.93
CA SER A 205 10.17 -1.42 5.33
C SER A 205 10.09 -1.30 3.81
N ASP A 206 10.51 -2.32 3.06
CA ASP A 206 10.41 -2.32 1.58
C ASP A 206 9.00 -1.97 1.11
N ALA A 207 7.98 -2.41 1.83
CA ALA A 207 6.59 -2.14 1.51
C ALA A 207 6.21 -0.66 1.72
N GLU A 208 6.77 -0.01 2.76
CA GLU A 208 6.58 1.41 3.04
C GLU A 208 7.39 2.30 2.07
N GLN A 209 8.61 1.89 1.73
CA GLN A 209 9.43 2.57 0.72
C GLN A 209 8.74 2.51 -0.65
N ASN A 210 8.31 1.30 -1.06
CA ASN A 210 7.57 1.11 -2.31
C ASN A 210 6.26 1.92 -2.35
N LEU A 211 5.59 2.08 -1.20
CA LEU A 211 4.43 2.95 -1.11
C LEU A 211 4.81 4.40 -1.41
N LEU A 212 5.84 4.96 -0.76
CA LEU A 212 6.27 6.33 -1.01
C LEU A 212 6.74 6.55 -2.46
N MET A 213 7.42 5.56 -3.05
CA MET A 213 7.79 5.56 -4.46
C MET A 213 6.56 5.55 -5.38
N LEU A 214 5.54 4.75 -5.07
CA LEU A 214 4.29 4.71 -5.82
C LEU A 214 3.55 6.06 -5.77
N LEU A 215 3.63 6.75 -4.62
CA LEU A 215 3.06 8.09 -4.41
C LEU A 215 3.90 9.22 -5.02
N ARG A 216 5.10 8.90 -5.54
CA ARG A 216 6.10 9.86 -6.05
C ARG A 216 6.56 10.88 -5.00
N GLU A 217 6.71 10.41 -3.76
CA GLU A 217 7.18 11.22 -2.62
C GLU A 217 8.66 10.91 -2.32
N GLU A 218 9.50 11.03 -3.36
CA GLU A 218 10.93 10.69 -3.30
C GLU A 218 11.69 11.59 -2.32
N ASP A 219 11.36 12.88 -2.29
CA ASP A 219 11.96 13.85 -1.37
C ASP A 219 11.65 13.48 0.09
N PHE A 220 10.41 13.07 0.38
CA PHE A 220 10.02 12.64 1.72
C PHE A 220 10.78 11.37 2.14
N LEU A 221 10.90 10.40 1.24
CA LEU A 221 11.65 9.16 1.47
C LEU A 221 13.14 9.46 1.75
N MET A 222 13.75 10.33 0.95
CA MET A 222 15.14 10.73 1.10
C MET A 222 15.37 11.46 2.43
N ASN A 223 14.55 12.46 2.74
CA ASN A 223 14.62 13.21 4.00
C ASN A 223 14.39 12.31 5.21
N PHE A 224 13.50 11.31 5.10
CA PHE A 224 13.30 10.32 6.15
C PHE A 224 14.57 9.49 6.37
N GLY A 225 15.17 8.95 5.30
CA GLY A 225 16.42 8.20 5.38
C GLY A 225 17.57 9.05 5.96
N GLU A 226 17.65 10.31 5.57
CA GLU A 226 18.64 11.25 6.11
C GLU A 226 18.45 11.49 7.62
N CYS A 227 17.20 11.66 8.10
CA CYS A 227 16.91 11.75 9.54
C CYS A 227 17.41 10.53 10.32
N VAL A 228 17.19 9.32 9.76
CA VAL A 228 17.64 8.07 10.40
C VAL A 228 19.16 8.04 10.50
N ALA A 229 19.86 8.31 9.40
CA ALA A 229 21.33 8.32 9.36
C ALA A 229 21.93 9.41 10.28
N ARG A 230 21.33 10.61 10.30
CA ARG A 230 21.73 11.69 11.19
C ARG A 230 21.52 11.32 12.66
N ASN A 231 20.41 10.68 12.99
CA ASN A 231 20.16 10.21 14.36
C ASN A 231 21.26 9.23 14.83
N GLU A 232 21.67 8.31 13.96
CA GLU A 232 22.77 7.39 14.24
C GLU A 232 24.11 8.13 14.43
N SER A 233 24.37 9.15 13.59
CA SER A 233 25.56 10.00 13.72
C SER A 233 25.59 10.78 15.05
N VAL A 234 24.46 11.34 15.47
CA VAL A 234 24.31 12.01 16.79
C VAL A 234 24.61 11.04 17.92
N ARG A 235 24.06 9.82 17.85
CA ARG A 235 24.30 8.78 18.85
C ARG A 235 25.78 8.40 18.93
N SER A 236 26.43 8.19 17.79
CA SER A 236 27.86 7.87 17.75
C SER A 236 28.71 9.00 18.35
N SER A 237 28.39 10.25 18.02
CA SER A 237 29.04 11.44 18.58
C SER A 237 28.87 11.53 20.10
N PHE A 238 27.69 11.16 20.63
CA PHE A 238 27.43 11.18 22.06
C PHE A 238 28.17 10.08 22.82
N VAL A 239 28.27 8.87 22.24
CA VAL A 239 29.10 7.79 22.79
C VAL A 239 30.57 8.19 22.83
N GLU A 240 31.06 8.83 21.76
CA GLU A 240 32.43 9.33 21.71
C GLU A 240 32.67 10.41 22.78
N TYR A 241 31.75 11.35 22.94
CA TYR A 241 31.80 12.33 24.02
C TYR A 241 31.88 11.66 25.39
N GLY A 242 31.04 10.67 25.67
CA GLY A 242 31.07 9.91 26.93
C GLY A 242 32.44 9.32 27.21
N ARG A 243 33.03 8.65 26.21
CA ARG A 243 34.38 8.07 26.32
C ARG A 243 35.44 9.14 26.63
N ARG A 244 35.42 10.26 25.89
CA ARG A 244 36.39 11.36 26.07
C ARG A 244 36.21 12.05 27.42
N ARG A 245 34.97 12.23 27.87
CA ARG A 245 34.65 12.79 29.18
C ARG A 245 35.19 11.90 30.28
N ASP A 246 35.00 10.59 30.19
CA ASP A 246 35.51 9.65 31.19
C ASP A 246 37.05 9.66 31.24
N ASP A 247 37.73 9.81 30.10
CA ASP A 247 39.18 10.03 30.02
C ASP A 247 39.62 11.34 30.71
N VAL A 248 38.82 12.42 30.60
CA VAL A 248 39.05 13.70 31.30
C VAL A 248 38.83 13.54 32.81
N LEU A 249 37.74 12.88 33.21
CA LEU A 249 37.40 12.65 34.62
C LEU A 249 38.47 11.83 35.33
N ALA A 250 39.06 10.84 34.66
CA ALA A 250 40.17 10.04 35.20
C ALA A 250 41.45 10.86 35.46
N ARG A 251 41.58 12.05 34.85
CA ARG A 251 42.74 12.95 35.00
C ARG A 251 42.48 14.09 35.96
N LEU A 252 41.23 14.32 36.37
CA LEU A 252 40.89 15.34 37.34
C LEU A 252 41.35 14.92 38.75
N PRO A 253 41.79 15.87 39.58
CA PRO A 253 42.05 15.58 40.99
C PRO A 253 40.75 15.22 41.71
N SER A 254 40.88 14.56 42.86
CA SER A 254 39.73 14.28 43.73
C SER A 254 38.99 15.57 44.09
N PRO A 255 37.65 15.55 44.15
CA PRO A 255 36.86 16.75 44.43
C PRO A 255 37.10 17.31 45.83
N ASP A 256 37.16 18.64 45.92
CA ASP A 256 37.42 19.37 47.16
C ASP A 256 36.23 19.31 48.13
N GLN A 257 35.01 19.20 47.57
CA GLN A 257 33.77 19.01 48.31
C GLN A 257 32.88 18.02 47.55
N ALA A 258 32.43 16.97 48.22
CA ALA A 258 31.44 16.04 47.72
C ALA A 258 30.15 16.16 48.56
N SER A 259 29.11 16.77 47.98
CA SER A 259 27.77 16.80 48.57
C SER A 259 26.88 15.85 47.77
N GLY A 260 26.80 14.59 48.20
CA GLY A 260 26.02 13.57 47.50
C GLY A 260 26.52 13.34 46.06
N GLN A 261 25.69 13.66 45.06
CA GLN A 261 25.95 13.36 43.64
C GLN A 261 26.73 14.46 42.87
N VAL A 262 26.99 15.62 43.47
CA VAL A 262 27.68 16.73 42.80
C VAL A 262 28.97 17.06 43.54
N GLY A 263 30.10 16.93 42.83
CA GLY A 263 31.42 17.33 43.30
C GLY A 263 31.89 18.59 42.59
N SER A 264 32.45 19.54 43.34
CA SER A 264 33.12 20.70 42.76
C SER A 264 34.63 20.53 42.87
N ILE A 265 35.36 20.90 41.81
CA ILE A 265 36.81 20.76 41.72
C ILE A 265 37.40 22.14 41.43
N GLY A 266 38.12 22.70 42.39
CA GLY A 266 38.93 23.89 42.22
C GLY A 266 40.24 23.53 41.53
N LEU A 267 40.30 23.66 40.20
CA LEU A 267 41.54 23.42 39.47
C LEU A 267 42.50 24.61 39.60
N THR A 268 43.73 24.34 40.04
CA THR A 268 44.84 25.29 39.92
C THR A 268 45.15 25.59 38.45
N GLU A 269 45.81 26.72 38.17
CA GLU A 269 46.16 27.11 36.81
C GLU A 269 47.06 26.06 36.11
N ALA A 270 48.02 25.50 36.83
CA ALA A 270 48.87 24.42 36.33
C ALA A 270 48.06 23.16 35.97
N GLN A 271 47.09 22.77 36.80
CA GLN A 271 46.21 21.64 36.51
C GLN A 271 45.28 21.93 35.31
N ARG A 272 44.76 23.15 35.20
CA ARG A 272 43.97 23.57 34.03
C ARG A 272 44.76 23.40 32.74
N LEU A 273 45.99 23.92 32.70
CA LEU A 273 46.87 23.81 31.53
C LEU A 273 47.21 22.36 31.19
N ALA A 274 47.40 21.50 32.19
CA ALA A 274 47.70 20.07 31.99
C ALA A 274 46.52 19.29 31.38
N ILE A 275 45.28 19.62 31.76
CA ILE A 275 44.07 18.89 31.31
C ILE A 275 43.50 19.52 30.03
N PHE A 276 43.82 20.79 29.74
CA PHE A 276 43.32 21.54 28.58
C PHE A 276 43.34 20.78 27.23
N PRO A 277 44.42 20.05 26.87
CA PRO A 277 44.48 19.30 25.61
C PRO A 277 43.44 18.18 25.51
N TYR A 278 42.87 17.73 26.63
CA TYR A 278 41.83 16.71 26.69
C TYR A 278 40.42 17.34 26.81
N VAL A 279 40.28 18.46 27.50
CA VAL A 279 38.98 19.14 27.65
C VAL A 279 38.52 19.73 26.33
N VAL A 280 39.41 20.40 25.57
CA VAL A 280 39.02 21.07 24.32
C VAL A 280 38.42 20.08 23.31
N PRO A 281 39.05 18.94 22.97
CA PRO A 281 38.46 17.98 22.05
C PRO A 281 37.18 17.32 22.59
N THR A 282 37.02 17.23 23.91
CA THR A 282 35.80 16.72 24.55
C THR A 282 34.64 17.71 24.41
N ALA A 283 34.91 18.99 24.67
CA ALA A 283 33.95 20.07 24.50
C ALA A 283 33.51 20.22 23.04
N MET A 284 34.44 20.08 22.09
CA MET A 284 34.13 20.09 20.66
C MET A 284 33.22 18.94 20.25
N ALA A 285 33.48 17.72 20.72
CA ALA A 285 32.62 16.57 20.45
C ALA A 285 31.19 16.81 20.96
N MET A 286 31.05 17.42 22.15
CA MET A 286 29.74 17.76 22.71
C MET A 286 29.02 18.86 21.91
N ARG A 287 29.73 19.93 21.51
CA ARG A 287 29.14 20.99 20.66
C ARG A 287 28.67 20.41 19.32
N GLN A 288 29.47 19.54 18.71
CA GLN A 288 29.11 18.87 17.46
C GLN A 288 27.87 17.98 17.64
N ALA A 289 27.80 17.19 18.71
CA ALA A 289 26.62 16.36 19.01
C ALA A 289 25.35 17.22 19.18
N ARG A 290 25.43 18.33 19.93
CA ARG A 290 24.32 19.29 20.08
C ARG A 290 23.89 19.89 18.75
N TYR A 291 24.84 20.35 17.94
CA TYR A 291 24.56 20.95 16.64
C TYR A 291 23.86 19.96 15.70
N LEU A 292 24.39 18.74 15.58
CA LEU A 292 23.77 17.68 14.77
C LEU A 292 22.39 17.29 15.30
N ALA A 293 22.22 17.20 16.62
CA ALA A 293 20.92 16.90 17.23
C ALA A 293 19.88 17.99 16.92
N LYS A 294 20.27 19.28 16.99
CA LYS A 294 19.41 20.41 16.60
C LYS A 294 18.94 20.27 15.14
N LEU A 295 19.89 20.12 14.23
CA LEU A 295 19.59 19.97 12.80
C LEU A 295 18.68 18.77 12.52
N ASN A 296 18.84 17.69 13.28
CA ASN A 296 18.00 16.51 13.14
C ASN A 296 16.58 16.75 13.67
N VAL A 297 16.41 17.46 14.79
CA VAL A 297 15.08 17.85 15.29
C VAL A 297 14.35 18.69 14.26
N ASP A 298 15.01 19.71 13.70
CA ASP A 298 14.40 20.62 12.73
C ASP A 298 13.89 19.84 11.50
N MET A 299 14.69 18.88 11.01
CA MET A 299 14.32 18.03 9.87
C MET A 299 13.17 17.06 10.19
N VAL A 300 13.17 16.45 11.38
CA VAL A 300 12.08 15.56 11.81
C VAL A 300 10.77 16.33 12.01
N VAL A 301 10.83 17.56 12.53
CA VAL A 301 9.66 18.44 12.64
C VAL A 301 9.10 18.74 11.26
N GLN A 302 9.95 19.10 10.30
CA GLN A 302 9.53 19.32 8.92
C GLN A 302 8.87 18.07 8.31
N LEU A 303 9.45 16.88 8.49
CA LEU A 303 8.82 15.63 8.06
C LEU A 303 7.44 15.40 8.71
N CYS A 304 7.29 15.70 9.99
CA CYS A 304 5.99 15.61 10.67
C CYS A 304 4.95 16.56 10.06
N GLU A 305 5.37 17.79 9.74
CA GLU A 305 4.52 18.80 9.13
C GLU A 305 4.11 18.43 7.70
N ASP A 306 5.03 17.87 6.92
CA ASP A 306 4.81 17.47 5.53
C ASP A 306 3.97 16.19 5.39
N PHE A 307 4.04 15.28 6.38
CA PHE A 307 3.38 13.98 6.32
C PHE A 307 1.85 14.07 6.18
N MET A 308 1.20 14.93 6.96
CA MET A 308 -0.27 15.04 6.95
C MET A 308 -0.83 15.64 5.65
N PRO A 309 -0.30 16.76 5.11
CA PRO A 309 -0.65 17.26 3.79
C PRO A 309 -0.42 16.23 2.69
N MET A 310 0.72 15.53 2.71
CA MET A 310 1.06 14.46 1.76
C MET A 310 0.01 13.35 1.77
N MET A 311 -0.36 12.85 2.95
CA MET A 311 -1.37 11.80 3.07
C MET A 311 -2.77 12.27 2.65
N LYS A 312 -3.16 13.52 2.94
CA LYS A 312 -4.45 14.07 2.49
C LYS A 312 -4.51 14.24 0.97
N ARG A 313 -3.40 14.60 0.33
CA ARG A 313 -3.29 14.73 -1.14
C ARG A 313 -3.58 13.41 -1.84
N HIS A 314 -3.00 12.32 -1.36
CA HIS A 314 -3.14 10.99 -1.98
C HIS A 314 -4.35 10.19 -1.48
N TYR A 315 -4.77 10.42 -0.23
CA TYR A 315 -5.83 9.67 0.42
C TYR A 315 -6.81 10.60 1.16
N PRO A 316 -7.63 11.39 0.44
CA PRO A 316 -8.50 12.42 1.03
C PRO A 316 -9.59 11.88 1.95
N LYS A 317 -9.89 10.57 1.85
CA LYS A 317 -10.89 9.88 2.70
C LYS A 317 -10.26 9.15 3.89
N MET A 318 -8.95 9.26 4.08
CA MET A 318 -8.25 8.59 5.17
C MET A 318 -8.29 9.46 6.43
N HIS A 319 -8.73 8.86 7.53
CA HIS A 319 -8.67 9.47 8.84
C HIS A 319 -7.31 9.17 9.48
N VAL A 320 -6.30 9.95 9.12
CA VAL A 320 -5.02 9.90 9.84
C VAL A 320 -5.18 10.72 11.12
N HIS A 321 -4.99 10.08 12.27
CA HIS A 321 -4.97 10.78 13.56
C HIS A 321 -3.86 11.82 13.53
N LYS A 322 -4.15 13.04 13.98
CA LYS A 322 -3.15 14.11 14.06
C LYS A 322 -2.02 13.62 14.98
N ILE A 323 -0.81 13.57 14.45
CA ILE A 323 0.39 13.34 15.26
C ILE A 323 0.60 14.64 16.03
N GLU A 324 0.09 14.69 17.25
CA GLU A 324 0.37 15.82 18.14
C GLU A 324 1.72 15.58 18.77
N LEU A 325 2.67 16.40 18.33
CA LEU A 325 3.91 16.59 19.05
C LEU A 325 3.54 17.23 20.38
N LEU A 326 3.50 16.44 21.46
CA LEU A 326 3.34 16.97 22.81
C LEU A 326 4.53 17.89 23.10
N GLU A 327 4.30 19.20 23.00
CA GLU A 327 5.19 20.20 23.54
C GLU A 327 5.01 20.15 25.06
N LEU A 328 6.00 19.58 25.75
CA LEU A 328 6.07 19.78 27.20
C LEU A 328 6.39 21.25 27.43
N PRO A 329 5.63 21.95 28.29
CA PRO A 329 5.84 23.37 28.50
C PRO A 329 7.27 23.62 29.01
N PRO A 330 7.91 24.73 28.59
CA PRO A 330 9.25 25.09 29.03
C PRO A 330 9.28 25.13 30.57
N GLY A 331 10.21 24.37 31.16
CA GLY A 331 10.32 24.24 32.62
C GLY A 331 9.59 23.05 33.23
N SER A 332 8.96 22.16 32.45
CA SER A 332 8.54 20.87 32.99
C SER A 332 9.76 20.12 33.54
N PRO A 333 9.79 19.77 34.84
CA PRO A 333 10.90 19.01 35.38
C PRO A 333 11.03 17.73 34.59
N ALA A 334 12.28 17.36 34.32
CA ALA A 334 12.61 16.07 33.78
C ALA A 334 11.93 15.00 34.65
N GLY A 335 10.81 14.43 34.16
CA GLY A 335 10.04 13.45 34.89
C GLY A 335 10.94 12.32 35.39
N LEU A 336 10.73 12.01 36.68
CA LEU A 336 11.28 10.92 37.49
C LEU A 336 11.44 9.58 36.76
#